data_AF-A0A838MZ49-F1
#
_entry.id   AF-A0A838MZ49-F1
#
_cell.length_a   1.000
_cell.length_b   1.000
_cell.length_c   1.000
_cell.angle_alpha   90.00
_cell.angle_beta   90.00
_cell.angle_gamma   90.00
#
_symmetry.space_group_name_H-M   'P 1'
#
loop_
_entity.id
_entity.type
_entity.pdbx_description
1 polymer ?
#
loop_
_entity_poly.entity_id
_entity_poly.type
_entity_poly.pdbx_seq_one_letter_code
_entity_poly.pdbx_strand_id
1 'polypeptide(L)'
;MAKTLANGRADASHDQPADDGGLNSDDRDSYAAQPLWLRTLLSAAVFVWPFVYLSNQVVPRDGHYTGIDNDFGYAFYNYKVYLLDQLSRLRFPLWSPSEGAGFPFYSDPLPQTFYPFNLLLAAFYRCAGGYTEYDHQIFTIFAVSIFSLGLFHWLQQLPLQLRPVLFATLVMAVSFKVTETMRFPNSIHTAAWYPWILFAVTKIMRSQSAGQAARYGLLLTFFGVCMLTGGYPYFVYYSLFLFGPYLMVFLIPALRRRLWRQPLGSWRTSLAVLCAAGAAAFLLCAPYLSKMSQLMRETAKRGGGDFDYATEHEFRFIHTIGALIFPPSSQPEGWYYFGLIGVLLILLYLFDWRAWRRRGETEMLAAPWYQDRWIKIFFLVWIGAISYITYGRYSHLFLLLWKHMPLFANLRVWGRMNIILVPIIAWLLALAYTSFEDLLARKAGPHTRTARRWTPLAVLTACYLIALGAQLYLFKHQWYDFYWAKLGDFKHVRAKDVLFLVSGAAGFLVLA
;
A
#
# COMPACT_ATOMS: atom_id res chain seq x y z
N MET A 1 21.74 13.68 -88.91
CA MET A 1 22.40 12.49 -89.47
C MET A 1 23.01 11.73 -88.30
N ALA A 2 22.55 10.49 -88.07
CA ALA A 2 23.06 9.45 -87.16
C ALA A 2 22.91 9.56 -85.61
N LYS A 3 22.06 8.64 -85.08
CA LYS A 3 22.17 7.76 -83.88
C LYS A 3 22.59 8.38 -82.52
N THR A 4 21.93 8.11 -81.40
CA THR A 4 21.90 6.79 -80.72
C THR A 4 20.87 6.73 -79.59
N LEU A 5 20.30 5.54 -79.40
CA LEU A 5 19.34 5.07 -78.40
C LEU A 5 19.83 5.17 -76.93
N ALA A 6 18.90 5.35 -75.99
CA ALA A 6 18.86 4.57 -74.74
C ALA A 6 17.47 4.66 -74.09
N ASN A 7 16.75 3.53 -74.14
CA ASN A 7 15.55 3.25 -73.36
C ASN A 7 15.90 3.08 -71.87
N GLY A 8 15.16 3.75 -70.99
CA GLY A 8 15.13 3.47 -69.56
C GLY A 8 13.68 3.36 -69.08
N ARG A 9 13.15 2.13 -69.05
CA ARG A 9 11.93 1.79 -68.31
C ARG A 9 12.28 1.83 -66.82
N ALA A 10 11.62 2.71 -66.07
CA ALA A 10 11.59 2.66 -64.61
C ALA A 10 10.29 1.97 -64.19
N ASP A 11 10.44 0.76 -63.65
CA ASP A 11 9.39 0.01 -62.99
C ASP A 11 8.91 0.77 -61.75
N ALA A 12 7.63 1.15 -61.75
CA ALA A 12 6.94 1.62 -60.57
C ALA A 12 6.54 0.40 -59.72
N SER A 13 7.45 -0.03 -58.84
CA SER A 13 7.14 -0.96 -57.77
C SER A 13 6.21 -0.27 -56.77
N HIS A 14 4.97 -0.74 -56.74
CA HIS A 14 3.97 -0.40 -55.74
C HIS A 14 4.43 -0.93 -54.36
N ASP A 15 5.15 -0.11 -53.60
CA ASP A 15 5.36 -0.32 -52.17
C ASP A 15 4.02 -0.12 -51.46
N GLN A 16 3.34 -1.23 -51.18
CA GLN A 16 2.26 -1.25 -50.20
C GLN A 16 2.87 -0.90 -48.83
N PRO A 17 2.35 0.12 -48.12
CA PRO A 17 2.76 0.37 -46.75
C PRO A 17 2.42 -0.88 -45.94
N ALA A 18 3.45 -1.46 -45.31
CA ALA A 18 3.28 -2.48 -44.30
C ALA A 18 2.23 -2.00 -43.29
N ASP A 19 1.10 -2.68 -43.27
CA ASP A 19 0.05 -2.52 -42.29
C ASP A 19 0.59 -3.04 -40.95
N ASP A 20 1.43 -2.22 -40.31
CA ASP A 20 1.94 -2.39 -38.94
C ASP A 20 0.82 -2.12 -37.90
N GLY A 21 -0.44 -2.29 -38.30
CA GLY A 21 -1.66 -2.23 -37.48
C GLY A 21 -1.83 -3.43 -36.54
N GLY A 22 -0.73 -4.02 -36.08
CA GLY A 22 -0.70 -4.92 -34.94
C GLY A 22 -1.06 -4.15 -33.66
N LEU A 23 -2.31 -3.73 -33.53
CA LEU A 23 -2.92 -3.37 -32.25
C LEU A 23 -2.66 -4.54 -31.30
N ASN A 24 -1.63 -4.38 -30.47
CA ASN A 24 -1.24 -5.34 -29.45
C ASN A 24 -2.52 -5.83 -28.76
N SER A 25 -2.74 -7.14 -28.80
CA SER A 25 -3.84 -7.80 -28.10
C SER A 25 -3.92 -7.45 -26.61
N ASP A 26 -2.86 -6.85 -26.05
CA ASP A 26 -2.77 -6.34 -24.68
C ASP A 26 -3.74 -5.17 -24.36
N ASP A 27 -4.21 -4.38 -25.33
CA ASP A 27 -5.09 -3.23 -25.01
C ASP A 27 -6.52 -3.64 -24.63
N ARG A 28 -6.96 -4.86 -25.04
CA ARG A 28 -8.31 -5.38 -24.75
C ARG A 28 -8.54 -5.68 -23.27
N ASP A 29 -7.47 -5.95 -22.53
CA ASP A 29 -7.53 -6.26 -21.10
C ASP A 29 -7.38 -5.02 -20.20
N SER A 30 -7.26 -3.83 -20.79
CA SER A 30 -7.20 -2.59 -20.03
C SER A 30 -8.55 -2.30 -19.35
N TYR A 31 -8.53 -2.02 -18.05
CA TYR A 31 -9.75 -1.69 -17.28
C TYR A 31 -10.55 -0.54 -17.90
N ALA A 32 -9.87 0.43 -18.52
CA ALA A 32 -10.52 1.56 -19.18
C ALA A 32 -11.35 1.14 -20.41
N ALA A 33 -10.97 0.04 -21.07
CA ALA A 33 -11.71 -0.55 -22.19
C ALA A 33 -12.92 -1.39 -21.74
N GLN A 34 -12.96 -1.83 -20.48
CA GLN A 34 -14.08 -2.62 -19.95
C GLN A 34 -15.37 -1.79 -19.89
N PRO A 35 -16.56 -2.39 -20.02
CA PRO A 35 -17.82 -1.65 -19.91
C PRO A 35 -18.01 -1.04 -18.51
N LEU A 36 -18.73 0.07 -18.42
CA LEU A 36 -18.91 0.82 -17.16
C LEU A 36 -19.49 -0.05 -16.04
N TRP A 37 -20.46 -0.92 -16.33
CA TRP A 37 -21.07 -1.80 -15.33
C TRP A 37 -20.06 -2.78 -14.71
N LEU A 38 -19.14 -3.33 -15.51
CA LEU A 38 -18.11 -4.25 -15.02
C LEU A 38 -17.09 -3.50 -14.17
N ARG A 39 -16.73 -2.27 -14.57
CA ARG A 39 -15.88 -1.39 -13.77
C ARG A 39 -16.49 -1.13 -12.38
N THR A 40 -17.76 -0.73 -12.36
CA THR A 40 -18.50 -0.51 -11.11
C THR A 40 -18.58 -1.78 -10.26
N LEU A 41 -18.86 -2.93 -10.88
CA LEU A 41 -18.94 -4.22 -10.19
C LEU A 41 -17.59 -4.60 -9.55
N LEU A 42 -16.48 -4.42 -10.25
CA LEU A 42 -15.15 -4.72 -9.73
C LEU A 42 -14.75 -3.76 -8.60
N SER A 43 -15.01 -2.46 -8.75
CA SER A 43 -14.83 -1.49 -7.67
C SER A 43 -15.68 -1.85 -6.45
N ALA A 44 -16.93 -2.26 -6.64
CA ALA A 44 -17.81 -2.69 -5.56
C ALA A 44 -17.30 -3.99 -4.89
N ALA A 45 -16.86 -4.97 -5.67
CA ALA A 45 -16.32 -6.23 -5.15
C ALA A 45 -15.06 -5.99 -4.30
N VAL A 46 -14.13 -5.16 -4.78
CA VAL A 46 -12.91 -4.77 -4.05
C VAL A 46 -13.24 -3.99 -2.77
N PHE A 47 -14.24 -3.12 -2.82
CA PHE A 47 -14.71 -2.36 -1.67
C PHE A 47 -15.38 -3.25 -0.62
N VAL A 48 -16.17 -4.25 -1.04
CA VAL A 48 -16.88 -5.18 -0.14
C VAL A 48 -15.93 -6.27 0.42
N TRP A 49 -14.83 -6.57 -0.27
CA TRP A 49 -13.91 -7.64 0.11
C TRP A 49 -13.45 -7.63 1.59
N PRO A 50 -13.04 -6.49 2.19
CA PRO A 50 -12.67 -6.47 3.60
C PRO A 50 -13.80 -6.89 4.55
N PHE A 51 -15.06 -6.55 4.24
CA PHE A 51 -16.21 -6.98 5.04
C PHE A 51 -16.45 -8.50 4.93
N VAL A 52 -16.20 -9.08 3.75
CA VAL A 52 -16.29 -10.54 3.54
C VAL A 52 -15.18 -11.26 4.30
N TYR A 53 -13.94 -10.79 4.16
CA TYR A 53 -12.78 -11.36 4.84
C TYR A 53 -12.91 -11.28 6.36
N LEU A 54 -13.43 -10.16 6.88
CA LEU A 54 -13.67 -9.92 8.31
C LEU A 54 -15.12 -10.23 8.70
N SER A 55 -15.75 -11.20 8.04
CA SER A 55 -17.17 -11.53 8.29
C SER A 55 -17.46 -11.96 9.73
N ASN A 56 -16.47 -12.50 10.47
CA ASN A 56 -16.64 -12.83 11.89
C ASN A 56 -16.72 -11.57 12.79
N GLN A 57 -16.17 -10.45 12.32
CA GLN A 57 -16.25 -9.14 12.97
C GLN A 57 -17.49 -8.37 12.50
N VAL A 58 -17.97 -8.65 11.28
CA VAL A 58 -19.07 -7.89 10.65
C VAL A 58 -20.42 -8.53 10.88
N VAL A 59 -20.53 -9.87 10.91
CA VAL A 59 -21.83 -10.55 10.99
C VAL A 59 -21.97 -11.17 12.36
N PRO A 60 -22.88 -10.66 13.22
CA PRO A 60 -23.18 -11.31 14.50
C PRO A 60 -23.68 -12.73 14.25
N ARG A 61 -23.06 -13.71 14.92
CA ARG A 61 -23.50 -15.11 14.96
C ARG A 61 -24.01 -15.40 16.36
N ASP A 62 -25.26 -15.83 16.47
CA ASP A 62 -25.93 -16.10 17.74
C ASP A 62 -25.95 -14.88 18.69
N GLY A 63 -26.02 -13.67 18.12
CA GLY A 63 -25.99 -12.41 18.88
C GLY A 63 -24.59 -11.98 19.32
N HIS A 64 -23.53 -12.73 18.96
CA HIS A 64 -22.14 -12.41 19.29
C HIS A 64 -21.32 -12.07 18.05
N TYR A 65 -20.38 -11.14 18.18
CA TYR A 65 -19.40 -10.81 17.13
C TYR A 65 -17.99 -10.79 17.72
N THR A 66 -16.97 -11.00 16.89
CA THR A 66 -15.57 -10.84 17.33
C THR A 66 -15.25 -9.34 17.42
N GLY A 67 -15.01 -8.82 18.63
CA GLY A 67 -14.58 -7.44 18.83
C GLY A 67 -13.15 -7.18 18.31
N ILE A 68 -12.93 -6.01 17.73
CA ILE A 68 -11.62 -5.42 17.46
C ILE A 68 -11.35 -4.44 18.59
N ASP A 69 -10.36 -4.73 19.43
CA ASP A 69 -10.13 -3.93 20.63
C ASP A 69 -8.65 -3.69 20.93
N ASN A 70 -8.39 -2.69 21.76
CA ASN A 70 -7.13 -2.43 22.44
C ASN A 70 -7.38 -1.71 23.77
N ASP A 71 -6.31 -1.37 24.47
CA ASP A 71 -6.33 -0.60 25.72
C ASP A 71 -6.93 0.82 25.57
N PHE A 72 -7.21 1.28 24.35
CA PHE A 72 -7.83 2.57 24.04
C PHE A 72 -9.25 2.45 23.47
N GLY A 73 -9.83 1.25 23.36
CA GLY A 73 -11.13 1.03 22.71
C GLY A 73 -12.23 1.90 23.32
N TYR A 74 -12.26 1.97 24.64
CA TYR A 74 -13.18 2.82 25.38
C TYR A 74 -13.01 4.32 25.08
N ALA A 75 -11.77 4.79 24.92
CA ALA A 75 -11.53 6.19 24.56
C ALA A 75 -12.00 6.50 23.13
N PHE A 76 -11.64 5.66 22.16
CA PHE A 76 -12.02 5.86 20.76
C PHE A 76 -13.53 5.86 20.56
N TYR A 77 -14.21 4.89 21.14
CA TYR A 77 -15.66 4.75 21.01
C TYR A 77 -16.40 5.90 21.72
N ASN A 78 -16.12 6.18 22.99
CA ASN A 78 -16.85 7.19 23.74
C ASN A 78 -16.64 8.60 23.19
N TYR A 79 -15.42 8.92 22.77
CA TYR A 79 -15.17 10.18 22.08
C TYR A 79 -15.96 10.26 20.78
N LYS A 80 -16.04 9.16 20.02
CA LYS A 80 -16.86 9.15 18.80
C LYS A 80 -18.32 9.40 19.13
N VAL A 81 -18.91 8.71 20.11
CA VAL A 81 -20.31 8.92 20.53
C VAL A 81 -20.57 10.38 20.93
N TYR A 82 -19.70 10.96 21.77
CA TYR A 82 -19.82 12.37 22.17
C TYR A 82 -19.76 13.33 20.97
N LEU A 83 -18.80 13.11 20.06
CA LEU A 83 -18.67 13.91 18.84
C LEU A 83 -19.95 13.82 17.99
N LEU A 84 -20.46 12.61 17.76
CA LEU A 84 -21.64 12.39 16.92
C LEU A 84 -22.91 12.98 17.55
N ASP A 85 -23.09 12.88 18.87
CA ASP A 85 -24.21 13.51 19.56
C ASP A 85 -24.22 15.03 19.38
N GLN A 86 -23.07 15.69 19.55
CA GLN A 86 -22.95 17.14 19.38
C GLN A 86 -23.18 17.54 17.91
N LEU A 87 -22.52 16.88 16.96
CA LEU A 87 -22.67 17.19 15.53
C LEU A 87 -24.10 16.95 15.01
N SER A 88 -24.79 15.92 15.50
CA SER A 88 -26.18 15.60 15.12
C SER A 88 -27.17 16.72 15.47
N ARG A 89 -26.82 17.54 16.47
CA ARG A 89 -27.55 18.72 16.96
C ARG A 89 -26.98 20.04 16.44
N LEU A 90 -26.08 19.97 15.45
CA LEU A 90 -25.37 21.12 14.87
C LEU A 90 -24.56 21.91 15.91
N ARG A 91 -24.06 21.22 16.96
CA ARG A 91 -23.16 21.79 17.96
C ARG A 91 -21.75 21.29 17.71
N PHE A 92 -20.78 22.19 17.83
CA PHE A 92 -19.37 21.84 17.67
C PHE A 92 -18.72 21.62 19.05
N PRO A 93 -18.17 20.42 19.35
CA PRO A 93 -17.63 20.12 20.67
C PRO A 93 -16.25 20.76 20.88
N LEU A 94 -16.22 21.97 21.42
CA LEU A 94 -14.97 22.64 21.79
C LEU A 94 -14.33 22.05 23.06
N TRP A 95 -15.14 21.52 23.96
CA TRP A 95 -14.75 21.02 25.28
C TRP A 95 -15.46 19.70 25.57
N SER A 96 -14.77 18.77 26.24
CA SER A 96 -15.38 17.58 26.80
C SER A 96 -15.38 17.68 28.33
N PRO A 97 -16.52 17.47 29.01
CA PRO A 97 -16.57 17.47 30.47
C PRO A 97 -16.09 16.15 31.09
N SER A 98 -15.85 15.10 30.29
CA SER A 98 -15.67 13.73 30.79
C SER A 98 -14.29 13.43 31.39
N GLU A 99 -13.29 14.29 31.18
CA GLU A 99 -11.89 14.02 31.54
C GLU A 99 -11.34 15.07 32.49
N GLY A 100 -11.02 14.72 33.73
CA GLY A 100 -10.17 15.54 34.61
C GLY A 100 -10.62 17.00 34.79
N ALA A 101 -11.92 17.25 34.99
CA ALA A 101 -12.59 18.58 35.00
C ALA A 101 -12.71 19.28 33.63
N GLY A 102 -12.22 18.63 32.59
CA GLY A 102 -12.55 18.79 31.19
C GLY A 102 -11.32 18.93 30.29
N PHE A 103 -11.54 18.74 28.98
CA PHE A 103 -10.47 18.60 28.00
C PHE A 103 -10.80 19.30 26.67
N PRO A 104 -9.84 19.94 25.97
CA PRO A 104 -10.08 20.63 24.70
C PRO A 104 -10.32 19.65 23.52
N PHE A 105 -11.54 19.13 23.46
CA PHE A 105 -11.94 17.99 22.64
C PHE A 105 -11.65 18.11 21.14
N TYR A 106 -11.94 19.27 20.52
CA TYR A 106 -11.73 19.44 19.07
C TYR A 106 -10.25 19.35 18.65
N SER A 107 -9.33 19.60 19.59
CA SER A 107 -7.89 19.57 19.34
C SER A 107 -7.28 18.18 19.57
N ASP A 108 -8.04 17.27 20.16
CA ASP A 108 -7.64 15.88 20.33
C ASP A 108 -7.65 15.16 18.96
N PRO A 109 -6.54 14.48 18.58
CA PRO A 109 -6.52 13.66 17.38
C PRO A 109 -7.40 12.40 17.46
N LEU A 110 -7.67 11.87 18.65
CA LEU A 110 -8.40 10.61 18.85
C LEU A 110 -9.85 10.64 18.32
N PRO A 111 -10.69 11.67 18.58
CA PRO A 111 -12.05 11.75 18.03
C PRO A 111 -12.08 11.96 16.51
N GLN A 112 -10.95 12.34 15.89
CA GLN A 112 -10.87 12.73 14.48
C GLN A 112 -11.85 13.87 14.16
N THR A 113 -12.01 14.87 15.03
CA THR A 113 -13.12 15.85 14.99
C THR A 113 -13.41 16.44 13.60
N PHE A 114 -12.38 16.79 12.84
CA PHE A 114 -12.50 17.39 11.50
C PHE A 114 -12.53 16.39 10.34
N TYR A 115 -12.58 15.09 10.62
CA TYR A 115 -12.62 14.05 9.59
C TYR A 115 -13.97 14.08 8.87
N PRO A 116 -14.01 14.27 7.53
CA PRO A 116 -15.25 14.54 6.81
C PRO A 116 -16.35 13.47 6.97
N PHE A 117 -15.97 12.20 7.14
CA PHE A 117 -16.93 11.10 7.30
C PHE A 117 -17.70 11.16 8.63
N ASN A 118 -17.26 11.94 9.62
CA ASN A 118 -18.04 12.14 10.83
C ASN A 118 -19.38 12.86 10.57
N LEU A 119 -19.50 13.64 9.48
CA LEU A 119 -20.77 14.25 9.12
C LEU A 119 -21.80 13.20 8.66
N LEU A 120 -21.34 12.21 7.90
CA LEU A 120 -22.17 11.07 7.51
C LEU A 120 -22.54 10.22 8.71
N LEU A 121 -21.58 9.97 9.62
CA LEU A 121 -21.85 9.28 10.87
C LEU A 121 -22.79 10.06 11.80
N ALA A 122 -22.74 11.38 11.83
CA ALA A 122 -23.64 12.19 12.66
C ALA A 122 -25.08 12.13 12.15
N ALA A 123 -25.26 12.10 10.82
CA ALA A 123 -26.55 11.82 10.21
C ALA A 123 -27.03 10.40 10.55
N PHE A 124 -26.15 9.39 10.44
CA PHE A 124 -26.47 8.01 10.85
C PHE A 124 -26.88 7.93 12.32
N TYR A 125 -26.11 8.52 13.23
CA TYR A 125 -26.39 8.59 14.68
C TYR A 125 -27.80 9.12 14.94
N ARG A 126 -28.17 10.22 14.26
CA ARG A 126 -29.49 10.83 14.39
C ARG A 126 -30.61 9.93 13.88
N CYS A 127 -30.41 9.25 12.76
CA CYS A 127 -31.41 8.37 12.14
C CYS A 127 -31.56 7.04 12.91
N ALA A 128 -30.47 6.48 13.41
CA ALA A 128 -30.44 5.22 14.14
C ALA A 128 -30.82 5.37 15.63
N GLY A 129 -30.82 6.60 16.16
CA GLY A 129 -31.09 6.88 17.57
C GLY A 129 -29.90 6.61 18.51
N GLY A 130 -28.70 6.41 17.96
CA GLY A 130 -27.49 6.11 18.71
C GLY A 130 -26.34 5.64 17.80
N TYR A 131 -25.23 5.27 18.42
CA TYR A 131 -24.07 4.67 17.76
C TYR A 131 -23.41 3.70 18.73
N THR A 132 -23.34 2.44 18.34
CA THR A 132 -22.88 1.32 19.18
C THR A 132 -21.40 1.00 18.93
N GLU A 133 -20.79 0.21 19.81
CA GLU A 133 -19.43 -0.31 19.58
C GLU A 133 -19.34 -1.14 18.30
N TYR A 134 -20.42 -1.88 17.99
CA TYR A 134 -20.53 -2.61 16.73
C TYR A 134 -20.51 -1.65 15.52
N ASP A 135 -21.27 -0.54 15.56
CA ASP A 135 -21.22 0.48 14.49
C ASP A 135 -19.81 1.09 14.36
N HIS A 136 -19.10 1.25 15.48
CA HIS A 136 -17.72 1.73 15.51
C HIS A 136 -16.74 0.77 14.86
N GLN A 137 -16.91 -0.52 15.09
CA GLN A 137 -16.16 -1.58 14.44
C GLN A 137 -16.43 -1.60 12.92
N ILE A 138 -17.70 -1.51 12.50
CA ILE A 138 -18.07 -1.41 11.08
C ILE A 138 -17.44 -0.19 10.43
N PHE A 139 -17.45 0.97 11.10
CA PHE A 139 -16.77 2.18 10.63
C PHE A 139 -15.26 1.98 10.47
N THR A 140 -14.63 1.25 11.39
CA THR A 140 -13.20 0.90 11.32
C THR A 140 -12.89 0.02 10.10
N ILE A 141 -13.72 -0.98 9.80
CA ILE A 141 -13.58 -1.85 8.62
C ILE A 141 -13.87 -1.09 7.32
N PHE A 142 -14.76 -0.10 7.37
CA PHE A 142 -15.02 0.80 6.25
C PHE A 142 -13.76 1.57 5.82
N ALA A 143 -12.84 1.94 6.73
CA ALA A 143 -11.54 2.49 6.33
C ALA A 143 -10.67 1.51 5.53
N VAL A 144 -10.66 0.22 5.88
CA VAL A 144 -9.96 -0.81 5.09
C VAL A 144 -10.56 -0.91 3.69
N SER A 145 -11.88 -0.73 3.57
CA SER A 145 -12.59 -0.72 2.29
C SER A 145 -12.23 0.50 1.43
N ILE A 146 -12.10 1.69 2.05
CA ILE A 146 -11.56 2.88 1.38
C ILE A 146 -10.12 2.64 0.90
N PHE A 147 -9.28 2.05 1.75
CA PHE A 147 -7.90 1.70 1.40
C PHE A 147 -7.86 0.75 0.20
N SER A 148 -8.64 -0.34 0.25
CA SER A 148 -8.75 -1.35 -0.81
C SER A 148 -9.15 -0.73 -2.15
N LEU A 149 -10.21 0.08 -2.15
CA LEU A 149 -10.72 0.74 -3.34
C LEU A 149 -9.69 1.74 -3.92
N GLY A 150 -9.03 2.52 -3.06
CA GLY A 150 -7.98 3.42 -3.48
C GLY A 150 -6.79 2.67 -4.08
N LEU A 151 -6.39 1.55 -3.46
CA LEU A 151 -5.27 0.73 -3.90
C LEU A 151 -5.54 0.16 -5.30
N PHE A 152 -6.75 -0.35 -5.52
CA PHE A 152 -7.19 -0.81 -6.84
C PHE A 152 -7.11 0.30 -7.88
N HIS A 153 -7.74 1.44 -7.63
CA HIS A 153 -7.76 2.53 -8.61
C HIS A 153 -6.38 3.10 -8.90
N TRP A 154 -5.51 3.17 -7.90
CA TRP A 154 -4.11 3.57 -8.08
C TRP A 154 -3.34 2.57 -8.94
N LEU A 155 -3.38 1.28 -8.60
CA LEU A 155 -2.66 0.24 -9.36
C LEU A 155 -3.14 0.18 -10.83
N GLN A 156 -4.43 0.44 -11.09
CA GLN A 156 -4.97 0.56 -12.44
C GLN A 156 -4.42 1.75 -13.24
N GLN A 157 -3.78 2.74 -12.60
CA GLN A 157 -3.11 3.82 -13.32
C GLN A 157 -1.71 3.44 -13.80
N LEU A 158 -1.23 2.28 -13.40
CA LEU A 158 0.05 1.72 -13.81
C LEU A 158 -0.18 0.84 -15.05
N PRO A 159 0.83 0.60 -15.89
CA PRO A 159 0.69 -0.22 -17.10
C PRO A 159 0.65 -1.73 -16.77
N LEU A 160 -0.32 -2.11 -15.93
CA LEU A 160 -0.55 -3.46 -15.42
C LEU A 160 -1.88 -4.01 -15.95
N GLN A 161 -1.96 -5.32 -16.10
CA GLN A 161 -3.21 -6.00 -16.46
C GLN A 161 -4.17 -6.07 -15.27
N LEU A 162 -5.47 -6.19 -15.55
CA LEU A 162 -6.53 -6.14 -14.53
C LEU A 162 -6.43 -7.27 -13.50
N ARG A 163 -6.11 -8.50 -13.91
CA ARG A 163 -6.03 -9.67 -13.02
C ARG A 163 -4.92 -9.52 -11.95
N PRO A 164 -3.66 -9.20 -12.30
CA PRO A 164 -2.62 -8.91 -11.32
C PRO A 164 -3.00 -7.79 -10.36
N VAL A 165 -3.67 -6.75 -10.85
CA VAL A 165 -4.13 -5.62 -10.03
C VAL A 165 -5.19 -6.08 -9.02
N LEU A 166 -6.22 -6.80 -9.46
CA LEU A 166 -7.24 -7.37 -8.57
C LEU A 166 -6.60 -8.27 -7.52
N PHE A 167 -5.74 -9.21 -7.93
CA PHE A 167 -5.06 -10.12 -7.03
C PHE A 167 -4.26 -9.38 -5.96
N ALA A 168 -3.40 -8.44 -6.37
CA ALA A 168 -2.57 -7.69 -5.44
C ALA A 168 -3.41 -6.82 -4.49
N THR A 169 -4.49 -6.20 -4.97
CA THR A 169 -5.39 -5.43 -4.11
C THR A 169 -6.07 -6.33 -3.07
N LEU A 170 -6.71 -7.42 -3.49
CA LEU A 170 -7.45 -8.30 -2.60
C LEU A 170 -6.54 -8.90 -1.51
N VAL A 171 -5.32 -9.29 -1.88
CA VAL A 171 -4.33 -9.83 -0.93
C VAL A 171 -3.83 -8.75 0.03
N MET A 172 -3.42 -7.59 -0.49
CA MET A 172 -2.76 -6.58 0.35
C MET A 172 -3.73 -5.78 1.23
N ALA A 173 -4.98 -5.58 0.80
CA ALA A 173 -6.01 -4.90 1.59
C ALA A 173 -6.35 -5.63 2.89
N VAL A 174 -6.15 -6.96 2.93
CA VAL A 174 -6.39 -7.79 4.13
C VAL A 174 -5.10 -8.39 4.67
N SER A 175 -3.95 -7.85 4.25
CA SER A 175 -2.65 -8.21 4.81
C SER A 175 -2.62 -7.89 6.31
N PHE A 176 -1.78 -8.62 7.04
CA PHE A 176 -1.72 -8.50 8.50
C PHE A 176 -1.48 -7.05 8.94
N LYS A 177 -0.62 -6.29 8.24
CA LYS A 177 -0.33 -4.90 8.60
C LYS A 177 -1.58 -4.03 8.57
N VAL A 178 -2.45 -4.24 7.59
CA VAL A 178 -3.70 -3.48 7.46
C VAL A 178 -4.68 -3.91 8.54
N THR A 179 -4.88 -5.21 8.73
CA THR A 179 -5.85 -5.74 9.69
C THR A 179 -5.45 -5.50 11.15
N GLU A 180 -4.16 -5.56 11.48
CA GLU A 180 -3.64 -5.26 12.83
C GLU A 180 -3.83 -3.78 13.18
N THR A 181 -3.70 -2.90 12.19
CA THR A 181 -3.88 -1.45 12.39
C THR A 181 -5.34 -1.11 12.76
N MET A 182 -6.31 -1.99 12.49
CA MET A 182 -7.73 -1.75 12.83
C MET A 182 -7.97 -1.54 14.33
N ARG A 183 -7.11 -2.06 15.22
CA ARG A 183 -7.21 -1.77 16.66
C ARG A 183 -7.05 -0.27 16.96
N PHE A 184 -6.50 0.51 16.04
CA PHE A 184 -6.44 1.96 16.10
C PHE A 184 -7.26 2.57 14.95
N PRO A 185 -8.57 2.83 15.14
CA PRO A 185 -9.45 3.32 14.09
C PRO A 185 -8.90 4.58 13.38
N ASN A 186 -8.38 5.53 14.15
CA ASN A 186 -7.72 6.71 13.59
C ASN A 186 -6.52 6.38 12.67
N SER A 187 -5.71 5.40 13.03
CA SER A 187 -4.55 4.98 12.23
C SER A 187 -4.98 4.42 10.89
N ILE A 188 -5.96 3.51 10.86
CA ILE A 188 -6.41 2.90 9.61
C ILE A 188 -7.14 3.91 8.74
N HIS A 189 -7.92 4.83 9.32
CA HIS A 189 -8.56 5.93 8.58
C HIS A 189 -7.53 6.92 7.99
N THR A 190 -6.43 7.22 8.67
CA THR A 190 -5.33 8.01 8.09
C THR A 190 -4.65 7.25 6.95
N ALA A 191 -4.32 5.96 7.13
CA ALA A 191 -3.67 5.13 6.11
C ALA A 191 -4.55 4.91 4.87
N ALA A 192 -5.89 4.88 5.02
CA ALA A 192 -6.84 4.67 3.94
C ALA A 192 -6.66 5.61 2.75
N TRP A 193 -6.11 6.80 2.99
CA TRP A 193 -5.90 7.83 1.97
C TRP A 193 -4.56 7.74 1.24
N TYR A 194 -3.63 6.91 1.70
CA TYR A 194 -2.35 6.70 1.01
C TYR A 194 -2.52 6.35 -0.47
N PRO A 195 -3.28 5.29 -0.84
CA PRO A 195 -3.41 4.94 -2.24
C PRO A 195 -4.24 5.96 -3.05
N TRP A 196 -5.19 6.68 -2.42
CA TRP A 196 -5.92 7.76 -3.09
C TRP A 196 -5.04 8.97 -3.40
N ILE A 197 -4.11 9.31 -2.52
CA ILE A 197 -3.08 10.32 -2.78
C ILE A 197 -2.15 9.86 -3.91
N LEU A 198 -1.67 8.60 -3.88
CA LEU A 198 -0.87 8.04 -4.97
C LEU A 198 -1.63 8.05 -6.32
N PHE A 199 -2.92 7.74 -6.30
CA PHE A 199 -3.81 7.85 -7.46
C PHE A 199 -3.88 9.27 -8.00
N ALA A 200 -4.17 10.26 -7.14
CA ALA A 200 -4.27 11.65 -7.55
C ALA A 200 -2.94 12.20 -8.09
N VAL A 201 -1.82 11.89 -7.43
CA VAL A 201 -0.47 12.23 -7.91
C VAL A 201 -0.24 11.64 -9.31
N THR A 202 -0.56 10.36 -9.52
CA THR A 202 -0.39 9.71 -10.83
C THR A 202 -1.23 10.40 -11.90
N LYS A 203 -2.49 10.74 -11.59
CA LYS A 203 -3.39 11.44 -12.51
C LYS A 203 -2.91 12.84 -12.84
N ILE A 204 -2.41 13.61 -11.86
CA ILE A 204 -1.82 14.93 -12.09
C ILE A 204 -0.60 14.81 -13.01
N MET A 205 0.34 13.91 -12.72
CA MET A 205 1.56 13.72 -13.51
C MET A 205 1.30 13.24 -14.95
N ARG A 206 0.17 12.54 -15.18
CA ARG A 206 -0.26 12.08 -16.51
C ARG A 206 -1.22 13.04 -17.23
N SER A 207 -1.58 14.16 -16.61
CA SER A 207 -2.54 15.09 -17.19
C SER A 207 -1.95 15.81 -18.39
N GLN A 208 -2.70 15.90 -19.49
CA GLN A 208 -2.26 16.55 -20.73
C GLN A 208 -2.65 18.03 -20.79
N SER A 209 -3.51 18.50 -19.87
CA SER A 209 -3.93 19.89 -19.77
C SER A 209 -3.90 20.38 -18.33
N ALA A 210 -3.73 21.70 -18.14
CA ALA A 210 -3.74 22.33 -16.83
C ALA A 210 -5.08 22.17 -16.11
N GLY A 211 -6.21 22.24 -16.84
CA GLY A 211 -7.54 22.02 -16.27
C GLY A 211 -7.74 20.60 -15.75
N GLN A 212 -7.24 19.59 -16.47
CA GLN A 212 -7.27 18.20 -16.00
C GLN A 212 -6.40 18.03 -14.74
N ALA A 213 -5.19 18.59 -14.74
CA ALA A 213 -4.30 18.57 -13.58
C ALA A 213 -4.97 19.24 -12.37
N ALA A 214 -5.57 20.42 -12.54
CA ALA A 214 -6.27 21.14 -11.49
C ALA A 214 -7.44 20.35 -10.89
N ARG A 215 -8.25 19.67 -11.72
CA ARG A 215 -9.33 18.78 -11.23
C ARG A 215 -8.78 17.68 -10.32
N TYR A 216 -7.68 17.03 -10.70
CA TYR A 216 -7.05 16.03 -9.85
C TYR A 216 -6.32 16.65 -8.65
N GLY A 217 -5.88 17.90 -8.76
CA GLY A 217 -5.40 18.72 -7.65
C GLY A 217 -6.46 18.93 -6.57
N LEU A 218 -7.71 19.21 -6.94
CA LEU A 218 -8.84 19.30 -5.98
C LEU A 218 -9.07 17.97 -5.25
N LEU A 219 -9.00 16.84 -5.96
CA LEU A 219 -9.08 15.52 -5.35
C LEU A 219 -7.91 15.26 -4.39
N LEU A 220 -6.69 15.65 -4.78
CA LEU A 220 -5.52 15.57 -3.90
C LEU A 220 -5.70 16.41 -2.63
N THR A 221 -6.25 17.63 -2.75
CA THR A 221 -6.58 18.47 -1.59
C THR A 221 -7.56 17.75 -0.66
N PHE A 222 -8.63 17.18 -1.20
CA PHE A 222 -9.63 16.45 -0.43
C PHE A 222 -9.03 15.23 0.29
N PHE A 223 -8.26 14.39 -0.41
CA PHE A 223 -7.58 13.23 0.18
C PHE A 223 -6.54 13.65 1.23
N GLY A 224 -5.84 14.76 0.99
CA GLY A 224 -4.90 15.36 1.94
C GLY A 224 -5.61 15.82 3.23
N VAL A 225 -6.75 16.51 3.11
CA VAL A 225 -7.58 16.87 4.27
C VAL A 225 -8.01 15.63 5.04
N CYS A 226 -8.52 14.60 4.36
CA CYS A 226 -8.93 13.36 5.00
C CYS A 226 -7.77 12.64 5.72
N MET A 227 -6.57 12.63 5.14
CA MET A 227 -5.37 12.06 5.78
C MET A 227 -4.95 12.85 7.02
N LEU A 228 -4.89 14.19 6.91
CA LEU A 228 -4.46 15.10 7.99
C LEU A 228 -5.44 15.12 9.17
N THR A 229 -6.74 14.97 8.89
CA THR A 229 -7.81 14.94 9.90
C THR A 229 -8.17 13.54 10.37
N GLY A 230 -7.59 12.50 9.76
CA GLY A 230 -7.80 11.10 10.13
C GLY A 230 -7.30 10.74 11.54
N GLY A 231 -6.63 11.65 12.24
CA GLY A 231 -6.39 11.55 13.69
C GLY A 231 -5.17 10.72 14.08
N TYR A 232 -4.27 10.39 13.15
CA TYR A 232 -3.04 9.67 13.46
C TYR A 232 -1.78 10.32 12.87
N PRO A 233 -1.18 11.31 13.58
CA PRO A 233 -0.07 12.11 13.06
C PRO A 233 1.17 11.33 12.61
N TYR A 234 1.39 10.14 13.19
CA TYR A 234 2.53 9.27 12.86
C TYR A 234 2.46 8.87 11.38
N PHE A 235 1.28 8.49 10.91
CA PHE A 235 1.08 8.04 9.54
C PHE A 235 1.09 9.20 8.54
N VAL A 236 0.67 10.39 8.95
CA VAL A 236 0.89 11.61 8.17
C VAL A 236 2.39 11.84 7.97
N TYR A 237 3.20 11.68 9.01
CA TYR A 237 4.64 11.87 8.89
C TYR A 237 5.33 10.77 8.07
N TYR A 238 4.97 9.49 8.30
CA TYR A 238 5.53 8.37 7.54
C TYR A 238 5.26 8.46 6.04
N SER A 239 4.20 9.16 5.62
CA SER A 239 3.86 9.31 4.22
C SER A 239 4.93 10.05 3.40
N LEU A 240 5.85 10.78 4.05
CA LEU A 240 7.02 11.38 3.39
C LEU A 240 7.89 10.32 2.69
N PHE A 241 8.05 9.15 3.32
CA PHE A 241 8.84 8.03 2.81
C PHE A 241 8.10 7.18 1.76
N LEU A 242 6.80 7.45 1.57
CA LEU A 242 5.97 6.87 0.51
C LEU A 242 5.90 7.83 -0.68
N PHE A 243 5.39 9.04 -0.46
CA PHE A 243 5.12 9.98 -1.54
C PHE A 243 6.38 10.59 -2.13
N GLY A 244 7.44 10.80 -1.32
CA GLY A 244 8.71 11.34 -1.79
C GLY A 244 9.35 10.44 -2.86
N PRO A 245 9.73 9.19 -2.54
CA PRO A 245 10.28 8.27 -3.54
C PRO A 245 9.32 8.00 -4.70
N TYR A 246 8.01 7.94 -4.45
CA TYR A 246 7.02 7.79 -5.52
C TYR A 246 7.01 8.97 -6.49
N LEU A 247 7.17 10.21 -6.01
CA LEU A 247 7.27 11.38 -6.88
C LEU A 247 8.58 11.36 -7.69
N MET A 248 9.69 10.92 -7.09
CA MET A 248 10.99 10.80 -7.78
C MET A 248 10.91 9.89 -9.01
N VAL A 249 10.04 8.89 -8.98
CA VAL A 249 9.80 8.00 -10.11
C VAL A 249 9.32 8.75 -11.36
N PHE A 250 8.51 9.81 -11.21
CA PHE A 250 8.09 10.65 -12.33
C PHE A 250 9.11 11.73 -12.69
N LEU A 251 9.86 12.24 -11.70
CA LEU A 251 10.83 13.32 -11.89
C LEU A 251 12.14 12.84 -12.52
N ILE A 252 12.58 11.61 -12.24
CA ILE A 252 13.80 11.03 -12.80
C ILE A 252 13.50 10.46 -14.20
N PRO A 253 14.03 11.05 -15.30
CA PRO A 253 13.67 10.64 -16.65
C PRO A 253 13.99 9.17 -16.98
N ALA A 254 15.03 8.61 -16.36
CA ALA A 254 15.41 7.21 -16.52
C ALA A 254 14.36 6.24 -15.92
N LEU A 255 13.88 6.51 -14.70
CA LEU A 255 12.85 5.70 -14.04
C LEU A 255 11.51 5.86 -14.76
N ARG A 256 11.14 7.10 -15.08
CA ARG A 256 9.92 7.42 -15.82
C ARG A 256 9.82 6.65 -17.14
N ARG A 257 10.87 6.68 -17.97
CA ARG A 257 10.88 5.98 -19.27
C ARG A 257 10.72 4.47 -19.10
N ARG A 258 11.36 3.88 -18.09
CA ARG A 258 11.27 2.44 -17.80
C ARG A 258 9.89 2.00 -17.34
N LEU A 259 9.23 2.82 -16.52
CA LEU A 259 8.00 2.43 -15.85
C LEU A 259 6.72 2.83 -16.61
N TRP A 260 6.69 3.94 -17.36
CA TRP A 260 5.47 4.40 -18.05
C TRP A 260 5.49 4.30 -19.57
N ARG A 261 6.66 4.29 -20.23
CA ARG A 261 6.86 4.29 -21.71
C ARG A 261 6.13 5.38 -22.52
N GLN A 262 5.13 6.06 -21.96
CA GLN A 262 4.34 7.12 -22.59
C GLN A 262 4.86 8.51 -22.22
N PRO A 263 4.68 9.51 -23.10
CA PRO A 263 4.95 10.89 -22.76
C PRO A 263 4.05 11.33 -21.60
N LEU A 264 4.67 11.82 -20.52
CA LEU A 264 3.94 12.53 -19.47
C LEU A 264 3.63 13.96 -19.93
N GLY A 265 2.64 14.58 -19.30
CA GLY A 265 2.37 16.00 -19.48
C GLY A 265 3.51 16.88 -18.97
N SER A 266 3.28 18.20 -18.98
CA SER A 266 4.23 19.18 -18.44
C SER A 266 4.52 18.89 -16.95
N TRP A 267 5.74 18.45 -16.65
CA TRP A 267 6.17 18.17 -15.28
C TRP A 267 6.14 19.42 -14.40
N ARG A 268 6.39 20.60 -14.99
CA ARG A 268 6.35 21.90 -14.28
C ARG A 268 4.93 22.23 -13.83
N THR A 269 3.96 22.09 -14.74
CA THR A 269 2.54 22.31 -14.42
C THR A 269 2.07 21.31 -13.37
N SER A 270 2.45 20.05 -13.53
CA SER A 270 2.10 18.98 -12.59
C SER A 270 2.66 19.26 -11.19
N LEU A 271 3.94 19.65 -11.10
CA LEU A 271 4.58 19.97 -9.82
C LEU A 271 3.95 21.22 -9.17
N ALA A 272 3.62 22.26 -9.95
CA ALA A 272 2.94 23.44 -9.44
C ALA A 272 1.56 23.08 -8.85
N VAL A 273 0.78 22.24 -9.54
CA VAL A 273 -0.51 21.75 -9.05
C VAL A 273 -0.35 20.89 -7.80
N LEU A 274 0.65 20.00 -7.74
CA LEU A 274 0.93 19.19 -6.56
C LEU A 274 1.25 20.07 -5.34
N CYS A 275 2.12 21.07 -5.51
CA CYS A 275 2.46 22.02 -4.45
C CYS A 275 1.24 22.84 -4.02
N ALA A 276 0.45 23.35 -4.96
CA ALA A 276 -0.75 24.12 -4.66
C ALA A 276 -1.82 23.29 -3.92
N ALA A 277 -2.05 22.04 -4.34
CA ALA A 277 -3.00 21.14 -3.68
C ALA A 277 -2.53 20.73 -2.28
N GLY A 278 -1.24 20.40 -2.13
CA GLY A 278 -0.64 20.10 -0.83
C GLY A 278 -0.71 21.29 0.13
N ALA A 279 -0.38 22.49 -0.35
CA ALA A 279 -0.51 23.73 0.40
C ALA A 279 -1.96 24.01 0.80
N ALA A 280 -2.92 23.84 -0.12
CA ALA A 280 -4.33 24.01 0.18
C ALA A 280 -4.82 23.05 1.28
N ALA A 281 -4.47 21.76 1.20
CA ALA A 281 -4.82 20.80 2.25
C ALA A 281 -4.23 21.18 3.61
N PHE A 282 -2.95 21.58 3.62
CA PHE A 282 -2.28 22.03 4.84
C PHE A 282 -2.91 23.29 5.43
N LEU A 283 -3.15 24.33 4.61
CA LEU A 283 -3.75 25.59 5.06
C LEU A 283 -5.17 25.39 5.61
N LEU A 284 -5.98 24.55 4.96
CA LEU A 284 -7.32 24.20 5.45
C LEU A 284 -7.27 23.49 6.81
N CYS A 285 -6.26 22.65 7.04
CA CYS A 285 -6.09 21.92 8.29
C CYS A 285 -5.24 22.67 9.33
N ALA A 286 -4.60 23.78 8.98
CA ALA A 286 -3.60 24.44 9.81
C ALA A 286 -4.12 24.86 11.19
N PRO A 287 -5.36 25.41 11.34
CA PRO A 287 -5.89 25.74 12.67
C PRO A 287 -6.01 24.52 13.58
N TYR A 288 -6.52 23.40 13.04
CA TYR A 288 -6.63 22.13 13.76
C TYR A 288 -5.25 21.57 14.11
N LEU A 289 -4.33 21.49 13.14
CA LEU A 289 -2.98 20.96 13.37
C LEU A 289 -2.20 21.79 14.41
N SER A 290 -2.38 23.12 14.39
CA SER A 290 -1.79 24.03 15.38
C SER A 290 -2.31 23.74 16.79
N LYS A 291 -3.63 23.58 16.94
CA LYS A 291 -4.25 23.29 18.24
C LYS A 291 -3.95 21.88 18.75
N MET A 292 -3.95 20.89 17.86
CA MET A 292 -3.46 19.55 18.16
C MET A 292 -2.00 19.57 18.62
N SER A 293 -1.15 20.35 17.96
CA SER A 293 0.25 20.51 18.37
C SER A 293 0.39 21.18 19.74
N GLN A 294 -0.44 22.18 20.06
CA GLN A 294 -0.49 22.79 21.39
C GLN A 294 -0.89 21.75 22.45
N LEU A 295 -2.00 21.03 22.22
CA LEU A 295 -2.47 20.00 23.14
C LEU A 295 -1.44 18.91 23.39
N MET A 296 -0.80 18.40 22.33
CA MET A 296 0.21 17.35 22.43
C MET A 296 1.46 17.80 23.21
N ARG A 297 1.79 19.10 23.23
CA ARG A 297 2.88 19.62 24.06
C ARG A 297 2.53 19.61 25.55
N GLU A 298 1.28 19.88 25.90
CA GLU A 298 0.81 19.91 27.30
C GLU A 298 0.56 18.50 27.86
N THR A 299 0.07 17.59 27.02
CA THR A 299 -0.44 16.28 27.47
C THR A 299 0.55 15.14 27.30
N ALA A 300 1.60 15.34 26.50
CA ALA A 300 2.53 14.27 26.21
C ALA A 300 3.93 14.56 26.79
N LYS A 301 4.42 13.65 27.64
CA LYS A 301 5.87 13.40 27.84
C LYS A 301 6.58 12.94 26.53
N ARG A 302 5.96 13.15 25.37
CA ARG A 302 6.39 12.78 24.02
C ARG A 302 6.85 14.01 23.24
N GLY A 303 7.33 15.04 23.92
CA GLY A 303 7.92 16.26 23.33
C GLY A 303 9.17 16.03 22.48
N GLY A 304 9.57 14.76 22.31
CA GLY A 304 10.75 14.32 21.58
C GLY A 304 11.99 14.25 22.45
N GLY A 305 13.06 13.71 21.88
CA GLY A 305 14.40 13.79 22.46
C GLY A 305 14.82 12.62 23.37
N ASP A 306 13.88 11.80 23.84
CA ASP A 306 14.21 10.55 24.53
C ASP A 306 14.38 9.41 23.51
N PHE A 307 15.66 9.11 23.23
CA PHE A 307 16.04 8.07 22.27
C PHE A 307 15.65 6.67 22.74
N ASP A 308 15.76 6.39 24.04
CA ASP A 308 15.47 5.06 24.58
C ASP A 308 13.97 4.79 24.53
N TYR A 309 13.16 5.77 24.96
CA TYR A 309 11.70 5.68 24.85
C TYR A 309 11.21 5.53 23.41
N ALA A 310 11.81 6.27 22.46
CA ALA A 310 11.42 6.16 21.05
C ALA A 310 11.77 4.82 20.41
N THR A 311 12.82 4.15 20.91
CA THR A 311 13.36 2.89 20.40
C THR A 311 13.07 1.68 21.31
N GLU A 312 12.23 1.84 22.32
CA GLU A 312 11.82 0.80 23.28
C GLU A 312 11.25 -0.44 22.57
N HIS A 313 10.43 -0.23 21.54
CA HIS A 313 9.87 -1.30 20.73
C HIS A 313 10.80 -1.63 19.57
N GLU A 314 11.65 -2.64 19.79
CA GLU A 314 12.66 -3.04 18.83
C GLU A 314 12.07 -3.78 17.61
N PHE A 315 12.39 -3.30 16.42
CA PHE A 315 12.23 -4.05 15.18
C PHE A 315 13.62 -4.39 14.64
N ARG A 316 13.89 -5.63 14.26
CA ARG A 316 15.23 -6.06 13.79
C ARG A 316 15.09 -6.82 12.47
N PHE A 317 16.21 -7.10 11.82
CA PHE A 317 16.23 -7.87 10.57
C PHE A 317 15.51 -9.23 10.70
N ILE A 318 15.64 -9.91 11.85
CA ILE A 318 14.93 -11.16 12.11
C ILE A 318 13.41 -10.98 12.13
N HIS A 319 12.90 -9.82 12.59
CA HIS A 319 11.48 -9.50 12.55
C HIS A 319 10.99 -9.24 11.12
N THR A 320 11.84 -8.71 10.22
CA THR A 320 11.55 -8.62 8.78
C THR A 320 11.43 -10.01 8.16
N ILE A 321 12.35 -10.93 8.47
CA ILE A 321 12.25 -12.32 8.00
C ILE A 321 10.96 -12.96 8.53
N GLY A 322 10.73 -12.87 9.85
CA GLY A 322 9.49 -13.34 10.47
C GLY A 322 8.24 -12.76 9.82
N ALA A 323 8.23 -11.45 9.56
CA ALA A 323 7.10 -10.77 8.95
C ALA A 323 6.77 -11.31 7.55
N LEU A 324 7.76 -11.79 6.80
CA LEU A 324 7.57 -12.33 5.46
C LEU A 324 7.15 -13.81 5.47
N ILE A 325 7.78 -14.64 6.29
CA ILE A 325 7.64 -16.10 6.18
C ILE A 325 7.16 -16.80 7.45
N PHE A 326 7.38 -16.22 8.63
CA PHE A 326 7.02 -16.85 9.90
C PHE A 326 6.55 -15.81 10.93
N PRO A 327 5.31 -15.34 10.80
CA PRO A 327 4.77 -14.31 11.65
C PRO A 327 5.01 -14.39 13.16
N PRO A 328 4.97 -15.57 13.80
CA PRO A 328 5.15 -15.65 15.25
C PRO A 328 6.50 -15.12 15.76
N SER A 329 7.52 -15.04 14.89
CA SER A 329 8.83 -14.47 15.23
C SER A 329 8.95 -12.96 14.96
N SER A 330 7.87 -12.31 14.52
CA SER A 330 7.88 -10.88 14.21
C SER A 330 7.17 -10.07 15.29
N GLN A 331 7.72 -8.90 15.54
CA GLN A 331 7.14 -7.91 16.44
C GLN A 331 5.84 -7.35 15.80
N PRO A 332 4.68 -7.42 16.50
CA PRO A 332 3.37 -7.17 15.88
C PRO A 332 3.21 -5.78 15.25
N GLU A 333 3.78 -4.75 15.86
CA GLU A 333 3.68 -3.37 15.41
C GLU A 333 4.40 -3.13 14.07
N GLY A 334 5.41 -3.94 13.74
CA GLY A 334 6.13 -3.89 12.46
C GLY A 334 5.79 -4.99 11.46
N TRP A 335 4.82 -5.85 11.75
CA TRP A 335 4.53 -7.03 10.95
C TRP A 335 3.73 -6.70 9.66
N TYR A 336 4.16 -7.21 8.50
CA TYR A 336 3.50 -7.01 7.19
C TYR A 336 3.30 -8.28 6.36
N TYR A 337 2.91 -9.40 6.97
CA TYR A 337 2.61 -10.64 6.23
C TYR A 337 1.37 -10.52 5.35
N PHE A 338 1.45 -11.11 4.17
CA PHE A 338 0.37 -11.16 3.17
C PHE A 338 0.24 -12.55 2.51
N GLY A 339 0.75 -13.60 3.16
CA GLY A 339 0.68 -14.98 2.68
C GLY A 339 1.92 -15.46 1.93
N LEU A 340 2.29 -16.73 2.09
CA LEU A 340 3.50 -17.28 1.47
C LEU A 340 3.41 -17.35 -0.06
N ILE A 341 2.21 -17.54 -0.63
CA ILE A 341 2.01 -17.52 -2.09
C ILE A 341 2.50 -16.18 -2.67
N GLY A 342 2.09 -15.06 -2.07
CA GLY A 342 2.52 -13.74 -2.53
C GLY A 342 4.03 -13.55 -2.39
N VAL A 343 4.62 -14.01 -1.30
CA VAL A 343 6.07 -13.96 -1.09
C VAL A 343 6.81 -14.79 -2.14
N LEU A 344 6.38 -16.03 -2.40
CA LEU A 344 6.99 -16.91 -3.41
C LEU A 344 6.87 -16.33 -4.82
N LEU A 345 5.74 -15.72 -5.18
CA LEU A 345 5.57 -14.99 -6.45
C LEU A 345 6.59 -13.85 -6.57
N ILE A 346 6.73 -13.02 -5.53
CA ILE A 346 7.71 -11.93 -5.51
C ILE A 346 9.13 -12.47 -5.63
N LEU A 347 9.49 -13.52 -4.91
CA LEU A 347 10.82 -14.13 -4.98
C LEU A 347 11.10 -14.71 -6.37
N LEU A 348 10.14 -15.43 -6.95
CA LEU A 348 10.24 -15.96 -8.31
C LEU A 348 10.46 -14.84 -9.34
N TYR A 349 9.74 -13.73 -9.19
CA TYR A 349 9.94 -12.54 -10.02
C TYR A 349 11.32 -11.92 -9.81
N LEU A 350 11.77 -11.70 -8.57
CA LEU A 350 13.06 -11.07 -8.28
C LEU A 350 14.24 -11.91 -8.77
N PHE A 351 14.16 -13.23 -8.62
CA PHE A 351 15.20 -14.19 -9.00
C PHE A 351 15.07 -14.74 -10.42
N ASP A 352 14.15 -14.24 -11.26
CA ASP A 352 14.12 -14.60 -12.66
C ASP A 352 15.42 -14.18 -13.36
N TRP A 353 16.30 -15.17 -13.59
CA TRP A 353 17.64 -14.98 -14.16
C TRP A 353 17.62 -14.27 -15.52
N ARG A 354 16.50 -14.37 -16.26
CA ARG A 354 16.33 -13.77 -17.59
C ARG A 354 16.37 -12.25 -17.54
N ALA A 355 16.03 -11.66 -16.40
CA ALA A 355 16.13 -10.21 -16.17
C ALA A 355 17.58 -9.75 -15.96
N TRP A 356 18.47 -10.66 -15.55
CA TRP A 356 19.85 -10.36 -15.20
C TRP A 356 20.83 -10.56 -16.35
N ARG A 357 20.44 -11.33 -17.40
CA ARG A 357 21.23 -11.47 -18.61
C ARG A 357 21.37 -10.11 -19.32
N ARG A 358 22.60 -9.67 -19.60
CA ARG A 358 22.85 -8.45 -20.40
C ARG A 358 22.17 -8.62 -21.75
N ARG A 359 21.20 -7.76 -22.04
CA ARG A 359 20.53 -7.65 -23.34
C ARG A 359 21.10 -6.46 -24.07
N GLY A 360 21.25 -6.57 -25.40
CA GLY A 360 21.50 -5.41 -26.24
C GLY A 360 20.32 -4.43 -26.18
N GLU A 361 20.54 -3.17 -26.57
CA GLU A 361 19.48 -2.15 -26.53
C GLU A 361 18.23 -2.56 -27.32
N THR A 362 18.40 -3.23 -28.46
CA THR A 362 17.31 -3.72 -29.32
C THR A 362 16.47 -4.81 -28.64
N GLU A 363 17.11 -5.73 -27.92
CA GLU A 363 16.41 -6.76 -27.12
C GLU A 363 15.73 -6.18 -25.87
N MET A 364 16.23 -5.07 -25.36
CA MET A 364 15.64 -4.37 -24.21
C MET A 364 14.30 -3.73 -24.56
N LEU A 365 14.16 -3.21 -25.79
CA LEU A 365 12.90 -2.67 -26.30
C LEU A 365 11.84 -3.77 -26.50
N ALA A 366 12.27 -4.97 -26.92
CA ALA A 366 11.38 -6.12 -27.10
C ALA A 366 10.99 -6.82 -25.77
N ALA A 367 11.74 -6.58 -24.68
CA ALA A 367 11.44 -7.16 -23.38
C ALA A 367 10.19 -6.53 -22.74
N PRO A 368 9.38 -7.30 -21.99
CA PRO A 368 8.37 -6.70 -21.11
C PRO A 368 9.05 -5.75 -20.13
N TRP A 369 8.54 -4.52 -20.02
CA TRP A 369 9.18 -3.45 -19.25
C TRP A 369 9.43 -3.84 -17.79
N TYR A 370 8.49 -4.56 -17.19
CA TYR A 370 8.54 -4.97 -15.80
C TYR A 370 9.64 -6.00 -15.51
N GLN A 371 10.30 -6.58 -16.53
CA GLN A 371 11.47 -7.45 -16.36
C GLN A 371 12.80 -6.68 -16.27
N ASP A 372 12.79 -5.34 -16.37
CA ASP A 372 14.01 -4.55 -16.21
C ASP A 372 14.58 -4.72 -14.80
N ARG A 373 15.85 -5.16 -14.71
CA ARG A 373 16.58 -5.31 -13.44
C ARG A 373 16.58 -4.05 -12.58
N TRP A 374 16.53 -2.87 -13.19
CA TRP A 374 16.52 -1.61 -12.45
C TRP A 374 15.20 -1.35 -11.75
N ILE A 375 14.09 -1.88 -12.26
CA ILE A 375 12.80 -1.84 -11.57
C ILE A 375 12.88 -2.72 -10.31
N LYS A 376 13.45 -3.93 -10.43
CA LYS A 376 13.68 -4.83 -9.29
C LYS A 376 14.56 -4.17 -8.23
N ILE A 377 15.69 -3.59 -8.65
CA ILE A 377 16.61 -2.86 -7.76
C ILE A 377 15.88 -1.68 -7.09
N PHE A 378 15.08 -0.93 -7.83
CA PHE A 378 14.31 0.19 -7.27
C PHE A 378 13.41 -0.27 -6.12
N PHE A 379 12.61 -1.33 -6.29
CA PHE A 379 11.77 -1.86 -5.22
C PHE A 379 12.58 -2.41 -4.05
N LEU A 380 13.67 -3.14 -4.31
CA LEU A 380 14.54 -3.68 -3.27
C LEU A 380 15.17 -2.56 -2.43
N VAL A 381 15.65 -1.49 -3.07
CA VAL A 381 16.21 -0.33 -2.39
C VAL A 381 15.13 0.39 -1.58
N TRP A 382 13.93 0.57 -2.13
CA TRP A 382 12.85 1.27 -1.44
C TRP A 382 12.35 0.50 -0.21
N ILE A 383 12.04 -0.79 -0.37
CA ILE A 383 11.62 -1.68 0.73
C ILE A 383 12.75 -1.83 1.74
N GLY A 384 13.98 -2.00 1.27
CA GLY A 384 15.18 -2.11 2.11
C GLY A 384 15.44 -0.86 2.94
N ALA A 385 15.32 0.33 2.34
CA ALA A 385 15.50 1.59 3.04
C ALA A 385 14.45 1.80 4.14
N ILE A 386 13.17 1.55 3.85
CA ILE A 386 12.10 1.67 4.86
C ILE A 386 12.31 0.65 5.98
N SER A 387 12.56 -0.61 5.64
CA SER A 387 12.84 -1.66 6.63
C SER A 387 14.04 -1.28 7.49
N TYR A 388 15.11 -0.77 6.88
CA TYR A 388 16.29 -0.31 7.60
C TYR A 388 15.99 0.86 8.53
N ILE A 389 15.14 1.82 8.15
CA ILE A 389 14.69 2.88 9.08
C ILE A 389 13.93 2.27 10.26
N THR A 390 13.06 1.29 10.01
CA THR A 390 12.26 0.67 11.09
C THR A 390 13.09 -0.07 12.13
N TYR A 391 14.36 -0.40 11.83
CA TYR A 391 15.25 -1.07 12.78
C TYR A 391 15.69 -0.19 13.96
N GLY A 392 15.29 1.09 13.99
CA GLY A 392 15.48 1.98 15.13
C GLY A 392 16.95 2.09 15.50
N ARG A 393 17.29 1.82 16.77
CA ARG A 393 18.66 1.90 17.29
C ARG A 393 19.71 1.07 16.54
N TYR A 394 19.29 0.05 15.77
CA TYR A 394 20.18 -0.80 14.97
C TYR A 394 20.43 -0.32 13.55
N SER A 395 19.98 0.89 13.20
CA SER A 395 20.09 1.44 11.86
C SER A 395 20.82 2.76 11.82
N HIS A 396 21.89 2.82 11.03
CA HIS A 396 22.60 4.08 10.81
C HIS A 396 21.74 5.12 10.08
N LEU A 397 20.85 4.67 9.19
CA LEU A 397 19.92 5.58 8.51
C LEU A 397 18.92 6.16 9.50
N PHE A 398 18.40 5.34 10.42
CA PHE A 398 17.56 5.82 11.52
C PHE A 398 18.28 6.86 12.38
N LEU A 399 19.52 6.58 12.81
CA LEU A 399 20.32 7.50 13.62
C LEU A 399 20.60 8.83 12.91
N LEU A 400 20.81 8.80 11.60
CA LEU A 400 20.96 10.01 10.78
C LEU A 400 19.67 10.83 10.77
N LEU A 401 18.52 10.18 10.51
CA LEU A 401 17.22 10.84 10.49
C LEU A 401 16.84 11.38 11.88
N TRP A 402 17.14 10.65 12.95
CA TRP A 402 16.93 11.08 14.33
C TRP A 402 17.62 12.41 14.63
N LYS A 403 18.86 12.59 14.15
CA LYS A 403 19.65 13.80 14.41
C LYS A 403 19.28 14.98 13.53
N HIS A 404 18.89 14.73 12.28
CA HIS A 404 18.81 15.79 11.27
C HIS A 404 17.42 16.03 10.71
N MET A 405 16.50 15.07 10.82
CA MET A 405 15.16 15.20 10.25
C MET A 405 14.22 15.83 11.30
N PRO A 406 13.62 17.02 11.02
CA PRO A 406 12.74 17.68 11.97
C PRO A 406 11.55 16.79 12.37
N LEU A 407 11.17 16.86 13.65
CA LEU A 407 10.06 16.11 14.25
C LEU A 407 10.24 14.58 14.26
N PHE A 408 11.30 14.04 13.66
CA PHE A 408 11.54 12.59 13.62
C PHE A 408 11.70 12.04 15.04
N ALA A 409 12.40 12.77 15.91
CA ALA A 409 12.61 12.41 17.31
C ALA A 409 11.34 12.42 18.19
N ASN A 410 10.21 12.91 17.67
CA ASN A 410 8.93 12.95 18.39
C ASN A 410 8.09 11.68 18.18
N LEU A 411 8.55 10.78 17.31
CA LEU A 411 7.88 9.54 16.98
C LEU A 411 8.50 8.37 17.74
N ARG A 412 7.70 7.32 17.94
CA ARG A 412 8.10 6.07 18.62
C ARG A 412 7.51 4.86 17.91
N VAL A 413 7.95 3.67 18.31
CA VAL A 413 7.45 2.38 17.79
C VAL A 413 7.58 2.30 16.27
N TRP A 414 8.82 2.40 15.80
CA TRP A 414 9.15 2.57 14.38
C TRP A 414 8.76 1.41 13.48
N GLY A 415 8.49 0.22 14.02
CA GLY A 415 7.85 -0.87 13.28
C GLY A 415 6.55 -0.43 12.60
N ARG A 416 5.77 0.47 13.22
CA ARG A 416 4.50 0.97 12.66
C ARG A 416 4.66 1.64 11.30
N MET A 417 5.85 2.17 10.99
CA MET A 417 6.17 2.77 9.70
C MET A 417 6.00 1.78 8.54
N ASN A 418 6.08 0.46 8.78
CA ASN A 418 5.87 -0.56 7.75
C ASN A 418 4.47 -0.53 7.10
N ILE A 419 3.49 0.22 7.63
CA ILE A 419 2.23 0.48 6.92
C ILE A 419 2.44 1.05 5.52
N ILE A 420 3.48 1.87 5.32
CA ILE A 420 3.77 2.46 4.01
C ILE A 420 4.35 1.46 3.00
N LEU A 421 4.82 0.29 3.48
CA LEU A 421 5.24 -0.80 2.60
C LEU A 421 4.05 -1.44 1.90
N VAL A 422 2.83 -1.34 2.45
CA VAL A 422 1.66 -2.05 1.90
C VAL A 422 1.38 -1.66 0.44
N PRO A 423 1.28 -0.36 0.05
CA PRO A 423 1.12 0.01 -1.36
C PRO A 423 2.33 -0.38 -2.23
N ILE A 424 3.55 -0.32 -1.69
CA ILE A 424 4.79 -0.64 -2.42
C ILE A 424 4.84 -2.13 -2.75
N ILE A 425 4.58 -2.98 -1.76
CA ILE A 425 4.50 -4.44 -1.89
C ILE A 425 3.33 -4.81 -2.80
N ALA A 426 2.19 -4.14 -2.72
CA ALA A 426 1.08 -4.37 -3.65
C ALA A 426 1.47 -4.14 -5.10
N TRP A 427 2.21 -3.07 -5.38
CA TRP A 427 2.72 -2.81 -6.73
C TRP A 427 3.72 -3.90 -7.16
N LEU A 428 4.67 -4.26 -6.30
CA LEU A 428 5.63 -5.33 -6.59
C LEU A 428 4.94 -6.69 -6.80
N LEU A 429 3.90 -7.00 -6.03
CA LEU A 429 3.11 -8.22 -6.12
C LEU A 429 2.33 -8.28 -7.44
N ALA A 430 1.75 -7.16 -7.88
CA ALA A 430 1.10 -7.09 -9.18
C ALA A 430 2.10 -7.33 -10.32
N LEU A 431 3.31 -6.76 -10.26
CA LEU A 431 4.38 -7.04 -11.24
C LEU A 431 4.80 -8.52 -11.23
N ALA A 432 4.93 -9.09 -10.04
CA ALA A 432 5.30 -10.49 -9.88
C ALA A 432 4.23 -11.43 -10.45
N TYR A 433 2.96 -11.12 -10.23
CA TYR A 433 1.84 -11.89 -10.77
C TYR A 433 1.77 -11.76 -12.31
N THR A 434 1.93 -10.56 -12.88
CA THR A 434 2.05 -10.38 -14.34
C THR A 434 3.19 -11.23 -14.92
N SER A 435 4.36 -11.20 -14.27
CA SER A 435 5.50 -12.02 -14.68
C SER A 435 5.21 -13.52 -14.64
N PHE A 436 4.37 -13.95 -13.71
CA PHE A 436 3.96 -15.35 -13.55
C PHE A 436 2.95 -15.76 -14.63
N GLU A 437 1.94 -14.92 -14.94
CA GLU A 437 1.02 -15.19 -16.06
C GLU A 437 1.76 -15.26 -17.40
N ASP A 438 2.71 -14.35 -17.65
CA ASP A 438 3.55 -14.37 -18.84
C ASP A 438 4.47 -15.61 -18.91
N LEU A 439 4.78 -16.21 -17.75
CA LEU A 439 5.51 -17.47 -17.72
C LEU A 439 4.61 -18.64 -18.14
N LEU A 440 3.36 -18.66 -17.66
CA LEU A 440 2.37 -19.69 -17.98
C LEU A 440 1.88 -19.62 -19.43
N ALA A 441 1.65 -18.41 -19.95
CA ALA A 441 1.07 -18.20 -21.29
C ALA A 441 2.02 -18.58 -22.44
N ARG A 442 3.33 -18.64 -22.19
CA ARG A 442 4.32 -18.97 -23.24
C ARG A 442 4.14 -20.41 -23.71
N LYS A 443 3.54 -20.57 -24.90
CA LYS A 443 3.58 -21.83 -25.66
C LYS A 443 5.04 -22.22 -25.86
N ALA A 444 5.46 -23.31 -25.22
CA ALA A 444 6.83 -23.81 -25.34
C ALA A 444 7.06 -24.29 -26.78
N GLY A 445 7.81 -23.52 -27.56
CA GLY A 445 8.25 -23.91 -28.90
C GLY A 445 9.00 -25.25 -28.86
N PRO A 446 8.86 -26.08 -29.91
CA PRO A 446 9.28 -27.49 -29.89
C PRO A 446 10.76 -27.73 -29.54
N HIS A 447 11.66 -26.80 -29.89
CA HIS A 447 13.12 -26.99 -29.73
C HIS A 447 13.76 -26.40 -28.47
N THR A 448 13.01 -25.73 -27.58
CA THR A 448 13.56 -25.17 -26.31
C THR A 448 12.82 -25.67 -25.05
N ARG A 449 12.11 -26.80 -25.17
CA ARG A 449 11.08 -27.27 -24.23
C ARG A 449 11.57 -27.66 -22.84
N THR A 450 12.71 -28.35 -22.72
CA THR A 450 13.15 -28.93 -21.45
C THR A 450 13.87 -27.90 -20.57
N ALA A 451 15.03 -27.39 -20.98
CA ALA A 451 15.83 -26.50 -20.13
C ALA A 451 15.08 -25.23 -19.67
N ARG A 452 14.16 -24.71 -20.48
CA ARG A 452 13.44 -23.45 -20.20
C ARG A 452 12.28 -23.59 -19.22
N ARG A 453 11.70 -24.79 -19.08
CA ARG A 453 10.58 -25.06 -18.14
C ARG A 453 11.06 -25.37 -16.74
N TRP A 454 12.23 -26.00 -16.59
CA TRP A 454 12.75 -26.39 -15.28
C TRP A 454 13.32 -25.21 -14.49
N THR A 455 13.77 -24.12 -15.14
CA THR A 455 14.40 -23.00 -14.41
C THR A 455 13.46 -22.31 -13.42
N PRO A 456 12.23 -21.88 -13.80
CA PRO A 456 11.32 -21.24 -12.84
C PRO A 456 10.88 -22.17 -11.72
N LEU A 457 10.63 -23.45 -12.02
CA LEU A 457 10.28 -24.45 -11.00
C LEU A 457 11.45 -24.69 -10.03
N ALA A 458 12.69 -24.76 -10.54
CA ALA A 458 13.88 -24.87 -9.71
C ALA A 458 14.07 -23.63 -8.82
N VAL A 459 13.86 -22.42 -9.35
CA VAL A 459 13.89 -21.17 -8.57
C VAL A 459 12.81 -21.18 -7.50
N LEU A 460 11.57 -21.49 -7.86
CA LEU A 460 10.44 -21.56 -6.92
C LEU A 460 10.72 -22.58 -5.80
N THR A 461 11.20 -23.77 -6.16
CA THR A 461 11.58 -24.83 -5.22
C THR A 461 12.70 -24.36 -4.29
N ALA A 462 13.75 -23.74 -4.82
CA ALA A 462 14.84 -23.20 -4.01
C ALA A 462 14.34 -22.11 -3.04
N CYS A 463 13.52 -21.16 -3.52
CA CYS A 463 12.92 -20.12 -2.68
C CYS A 463 12.05 -20.70 -1.58
N TYR A 464 11.23 -21.72 -1.88
CA TYR A 464 10.42 -22.40 -0.89
C TYR A 464 11.26 -23.15 0.14
N LEU A 465 12.28 -23.90 -0.28
CA LEU A 465 13.17 -24.62 0.64
C LEU A 465 13.92 -23.67 1.58
N ILE A 466 14.35 -22.50 1.09
CA ILE A 466 14.95 -21.46 1.93
C ILE A 466 13.94 -20.92 2.95
N ALA A 467 12.72 -20.59 2.50
CA ALA A 467 11.66 -20.12 3.39
C ALA A 467 11.31 -21.17 4.45
N LEU A 468 11.12 -22.43 4.06
CA LEU A 468 10.84 -23.54 4.95
C LEU A 468 11.99 -23.77 5.94
N GLY A 469 13.24 -23.76 5.48
CA GLY A 469 14.41 -23.90 6.33
C GLY A 469 14.48 -22.80 7.39
N ALA A 470 14.19 -21.55 7.01
CA ALA A 470 14.11 -20.43 7.96
C ALA A 470 12.91 -20.56 8.91
N GLN A 471 11.73 -20.97 8.45
CA GLN A 471 10.58 -21.24 9.31
C GLN A 471 10.89 -22.34 10.34
N LEU A 472 11.48 -23.46 9.91
CA LEU A 472 11.87 -24.58 10.78
C LEU A 472 12.95 -24.16 11.79
N TYR A 473 13.90 -23.32 11.37
CA TYR A 473 14.92 -22.78 12.26
C TYR A 473 14.28 -21.92 13.38
N LEU A 474 13.42 -20.97 13.01
CA LEU A 474 12.70 -20.10 13.93
C LEU A 474 11.81 -20.89 14.89
N PHE A 475 11.05 -21.84 14.35
CA PHE A 475 10.17 -22.73 15.11
C PHE A 475 10.95 -23.60 16.11
N LYS A 476 12.04 -24.25 15.67
CA LYS A 476 12.86 -25.13 16.52
C LYS A 476 13.52 -24.38 17.67
N HIS A 477 14.00 -23.16 17.44
CA HIS A 477 14.62 -22.34 18.48
C HIS A 477 13.61 -21.56 19.33
N GLN A 478 12.31 -21.73 19.06
CA GLN A 478 11.23 -21.05 19.76
C GLN A 478 11.45 -19.52 19.78
N TRP A 479 11.95 -18.98 18.67
CA TRP A 479 12.12 -17.54 18.49
C TRP A 479 10.75 -16.91 18.23
N TYR A 480 10.03 -16.69 19.31
CA TYR A 480 8.78 -15.96 19.31
C TYR A 480 9.04 -14.55 19.82
N ASP A 481 8.35 -13.58 19.22
CA ASP A 481 8.30 -12.27 19.83
C ASP A 481 7.56 -12.37 21.19
N PHE A 482 7.99 -11.55 22.14
CA PHE A 482 7.51 -11.57 23.52
C PHE A 482 5.98 -11.46 23.63
N TYR A 483 5.33 -10.73 22.73
CA TYR A 483 3.87 -10.61 22.71
C TYR A 483 3.18 -11.96 22.48
N TRP A 484 3.73 -12.81 21.60
CA TRP A 484 3.21 -14.16 21.36
C TRP A 484 3.42 -15.10 22.54
N ALA A 485 4.50 -14.90 23.30
CA ALA A 485 4.86 -15.76 24.42
C ALA A 485 4.09 -15.43 25.71
N LYS A 486 3.84 -14.13 25.98
CA LYS A 486 3.31 -13.66 27.28
C LYS A 486 1.79 -13.50 27.32
N LEU A 487 1.15 -13.17 26.20
CA LEU A 487 -0.32 -13.16 26.15
C LEU A 487 -0.77 -14.64 26.16
N GLY A 488 -1.09 -15.15 27.35
CA GLY A 488 -1.45 -16.55 27.60
C GLY A 488 -2.57 -17.10 26.71
N ASP A 489 -3.34 -16.21 26.06
CA ASP A 489 -4.35 -16.53 25.05
C ASP A 489 -3.77 -17.09 23.74
N PHE A 490 -2.47 -16.87 23.45
CA PHE A 490 -1.79 -17.45 22.29
C PHE A 490 -1.31 -18.89 22.51
N LYS A 491 -1.60 -19.53 23.65
CA LYS A 491 -1.39 -20.98 23.82
C LYS A 491 -2.08 -21.79 22.71
N HIS A 492 -3.24 -21.32 22.24
CA HIS A 492 -3.95 -21.93 21.10
C HIS A 492 -3.30 -21.61 19.74
N VAL A 493 -2.44 -20.59 19.66
CA VAL A 493 -1.71 -20.24 18.44
C VAL A 493 -0.38 -20.99 18.33
N ARG A 494 0.24 -21.42 19.44
CA ARG A 494 1.30 -22.46 19.38
C ARG A 494 0.84 -23.71 18.64
N ALA A 495 -0.44 -24.09 18.80
CA ALA A 495 -1.03 -25.19 18.03
C ALA A 495 -1.23 -24.86 16.54
N LYS A 496 -1.22 -23.58 16.17
CA LYS A 496 -1.38 -23.06 14.80
C LYS A 496 -0.07 -22.62 14.15
N ASP A 497 1.08 -22.65 14.83
CA ASP A 497 2.37 -22.33 14.20
C ASP A 497 2.69 -23.28 13.03
N VAL A 498 2.28 -24.55 13.19
CA VAL A 498 2.31 -25.58 12.14
C VAL A 498 1.47 -25.17 10.92
N LEU A 499 0.41 -24.37 11.10
CA LEU A 499 -0.39 -23.87 9.99
C LEU A 499 0.42 -22.95 9.06
N PHE A 500 1.43 -22.22 9.56
CA PHE A 500 2.30 -21.41 8.69
C PHE A 500 3.23 -22.29 7.84
N LEU A 501 3.68 -23.43 8.38
CA LEU A 501 4.45 -24.43 7.64
C LEU A 501 3.59 -25.12 6.59
N VAL A 502 2.39 -25.58 6.98
CA VAL A 502 1.44 -26.28 6.11
C VAL A 502 0.90 -25.36 5.01
N SER A 503 0.50 -24.14 5.35
CA SER A 503 0.07 -23.15 4.35
C SER A 503 1.21 -22.77 3.41
N GLY A 504 2.45 -22.81 3.89
CA GLY A 504 3.62 -22.63 3.06
C GLY A 504 3.80 -23.74 2.03
N ALA A 505 3.72 -25.00 2.47
CA ALA A 505 3.76 -26.17 1.60
C ALA A 505 2.62 -26.16 0.58
N ALA A 506 1.39 -25.89 1.02
CA ALA A 506 0.23 -25.77 0.15
C ALA A 506 0.41 -24.65 -0.88
N GLY A 507 0.92 -23.49 -0.46
CA GLY A 507 1.18 -22.37 -1.36
C GLY A 507 2.24 -22.67 -2.42
N PHE A 508 3.28 -23.42 -2.07
CA PHE A 508 4.25 -23.93 -3.02
C PHE A 508 3.61 -24.90 -4.03
N LEU A 509 2.82 -25.87 -3.56
CA LEU A 509 2.14 -26.85 -4.41
C LEU A 509 1.13 -26.22 -5.38
N VAL A 510 0.52 -25.10 -5.01
CA VAL A 510 -0.40 -24.35 -5.89
C VAL A 510 0.36 -23.62 -7.01
N LEU A 511 1.60 -23.19 -6.76
CA LEU A 511 2.42 -22.45 -7.73
C LEU A 511 3.26 -23.33 -8.64
N ALA A 512 3.68 -24.51 -8.14
CA ALA A 512 4.47 -25.51 -8.87
C ALA A 512 3.61 -26.26 -9.90
#